data_AF-A0A844GAL4-F1
#
_entry.id   AF-A0A844GAL4-F1
#
_cell.length_a   1.000
_cell.length_b   1.000
_cell.length_c   1.000
_cell.angle_alpha   90.00
_cell.angle_beta   90.00
_cell.angle_gamma   90.00
#
_symmetry.space_group_name_H-M   'P 1'
#
loop_
_entity.id
_entity.type
_entity.pdbx_description
1 polymer ?
#
loop_
_entity_poly.entity_id
_entity_poly.type
_entity_poly.pdbx_seq_one_letter_code
_entity_poly.pdbx_strand_id
1 'polypeptide(L)'
;MLARHLNRAGFTFTDDKGGIHFWVLTEPFKRELCKGFNHTAAARSLIKAGWMLAGDIDGNKQRNTRKKRIKAMDSATVNVYVMTNAALEGEE
;
A
#
# COMPACT_ATOMS: atom_id res chain seq x y z
N MET A 1 20.13 1.06 -20.53
CA MET A 1 19.09 2.11 -20.58
C MET A 1 18.12 1.83 -19.44
N LEU A 2 18.27 2.49 -18.28
CA LEU A 2 17.35 2.31 -17.14
C LEU A 2 15.95 2.71 -17.59
N ALA A 3 15.03 1.74 -17.62
CA ALA A 3 13.64 1.99 -17.98
C ALA A 3 13.10 3.10 -17.08
N ARG A 4 12.80 4.27 -17.66
CA ARG A 4 12.21 5.41 -16.96
C ARG A 4 10.79 5.02 -16.52
N HIS A 5 10.67 4.42 -15.34
CA HIS A 5 9.40 4.05 -14.75
C HIS A 5 8.67 5.33 -14.35
N LEU A 6 7.83 5.84 -15.26
CA LEU A 6 7.02 7.04 -15.08
C LEU A 6 5.94 6.85 -13.99
N ASN A 7 5.48 5.62 -13.76
CA ASN A 7 4.42 5.33 -12.80
C ASN A 7 4.98 4.86 -11.46
N ARG A 8 5.35 5.81 -10.59
CA ARG A 8 5.51 5.50 -9.17
C ARG A 8 4.14 5.61 -8.50
N ALA A 9 3.41 4.50 -8.48
CA ALA A 9 2.12 4.36 -7.79
C ALA A 9 2.21 4.50 -6.26
N GLY A 10 3.42 4.63 -5.71
CA GLY A 10 3.66 4.56 -4.28
C GLY A 10 5.08 4.91 -3.84
N PHE A 11 5.36 4.63 -2.56
CA PHE A 11 6.62 4.94 -1.89
C PHE A 11 7.13 3.72 -1.13
N THR A 12 8.43 3.44 -1.22
CA THR A 12 9.07 2.43 -0.37
C THR A 12 9.43 3.04 0.98
N PHE A 13 9.17 2.30 2.04
CA PHE A 13 9.52 2.66 3.42
C PHE A 13 10.18 1.46 4.10
N THR A 14 11.36 1.67 4.65
CA THR A 14 12.03 0.70 5.52
C THR A 14 11.73 1.06 6.96
N ASP A 15 11.19 0.11 7.73
CA ASP A 15 10.96 0.28 9.16
C ASP A 15 12.24 0.11 9.99
N ASP A 16 12.15 0.41 11.29
CA ASP A 16 13.29 0.36 12.21
C ASP A 16 13.88 -1.05 12.40
N LYS A 17 13.17 -2.09 11.97
CA LYS A 17 13.61 -3.50 12.02
C LYS A 17 14.19 -3.97 10.68
N GLY A 18 14.30 -3.08 9.69
CA GLY A 18 14.77 -3.40 8.35
C GLY A 18 13.70 -3.98 7.42
N GLY A 19 12.44 -4.04 7.85
CA GLY A 19 11.33 -4.52 7.04
C GLY A 19 10.97 -3.52 5.94
N ILE A 20 10.86 -4.00 4.69
CA ILE A 20 10.46 -3.16 3.56
C ILE A 20 8.95 -3.20 3.41
N HIS A 21 8.35 -2.01 3.34
CA HIS A 21 6.94 -1.79 3.06
C HIS A 21 6.80 -0.95 1.80
N PHE A 22 5.78 -1.25 0.99
CA PHE A 22 5.43 -0.42 -0.15
C PHE A 22 4.08 0.26 0.06
N TRP A 23 4.09 1.58 0.09
CA TRP A 23 2.91 2.42 0.31
C TRP A 23 2.28 2.79 -1.02
N VAL A 24 1.22 2.09 -1.40
CA VAL A 24 0.48 2.36 -2.63
C VAL A 24 -0.53 3.48 -2.37
N LEU A 25 -0.51 4.52 -3.20
CA LEU A 25 -1.52 5.57 -3.16
C LEU A 25 -2.90 5.01 -3.49
N THR A 26 -3.94 5.63 -2.91
CA THR A 26 -5.31 5.13 -3.07
C THR A 26 -5.76 5.10 -4.54
N GLU A 27 -5.42 6.12 -5.33
CA GLU A 27 -5.90 6.24 -6.70
C GLU A 27 -5.27 5.21 -7.65
N PRO A 28 -3.93 5.03 -7.68
CA PRO A 28 -3.30 3.94 -8.43
C PRO A 28 -3.79 2.55 -7.98
N PHE A 29 -3.98 2.33 -6.67
CA PHE A 29 -4.50 1.05 -6.19
C PHE A 29 -5.87 0.73 -6.78
N LYS A 30 -6.77 1.72 -6.82
CA LYS A 30 -8.13 1.54 -7.36
C LYS A 30 -8.17 1.40 -8.88
N ARG A 31 -7.46 2.28 -9.59
CA ARG A 31 -7.61 2.43 -11.05
C ARG A 31 -6.66 1.59 -11.87
N GLU A 32 -5.52 1.22 -11.31
CA GLU A 32 -4.49 0.46 -12.01
C GLU A 32 -4.45 -0.97 -11.46
N LEU A 33 -4.18 -1.15 -10.16
CA LEU A 33 -4.01 -2.48 -9.58
C LEU A 33 -5.32 -3.26 -9.50
N CYS A 34 -6.40 -2.63 -9.06
CA CYS A 34 -7.72 -3.25 -8.93
C CYS A 34 -8.63 -2.98 -10.14
N LYS A 35 -8.08 -2.62 -11.30
CA LYS A 35 -8.89 -2.33 -12.50
C LYS A 35 -9.76 -3.55 -12.85
N GLY A 36 -11.09 -3.36 -12.85
CA GLY A 36 -12.05 -4.43 -13.11
C GLY A 36 -12.40 -5.30 -11.89
N PHE A 37 -11.84 -5.02 -10.71
CA PHE A 37 -12.10 -5.75 -9.46
C PHE A 37 -12.62 -4.82 -8.36
N ASN A 38 -13.34 -5.39 -7.38
CA ASN A 38 -13.72 -4.63 -6.18
C ASN A 38 -12.49 -4.39 -5.30
N HIS A 39 -11.98 -3.16 -5.31
CA HIS A 39 -10.77 -2.78 -4.57
C HIS A 39 -10.87 -3.03 -3.05
N THR A 40 -12.07 -2.98 -2.46
CA THR A 40 -12.24 -3.21 -1.02
C THR A 40 -12.15 -4.69 -0.71
N ALA A 41 -12.74 -5.54 -1.56
CA ALA A 41 -12.62 -7.00 -1.45
C ALA A 41 -11.16 -7.44 -1.66
N ALA A 42 -10.50 -6.92 -2.70
CA ALA A 42 -9.08 -7.20 -2.97
C ALA A 42 -8.19 -6.84 -1.77
N ALA A 43 -8.33 -5.63 -1.22
CA ALA A 43 -7.56 -5.22 -0.04
C ALA A 43 -7.82 -6.11 1.18
N ARG A 44 -9.07 -6.54 1.42
CA ARG A 44 -9.39 -7.49 2.50
C ARG A 44 -8.72 -8.85 2.29
N SER A 45 -8.71 -9.36 1.07
CA SER A 45 -8.02 -10.60 0.73
C SER A 45 -6.51 -10.49 0.95
N LEU A 46 -5.90 -9.38 0.53
CA LEU A 46 -4.48 -9.11 0.75
C LEU A 46 -4.13 -8.98 2.24
N ILE A 47 -5.00 -8.35 3.03
CA ILE A 47 -4.84 -8.27 4.49
C ILE A 47 -4.91 -9.67 5.11
N LYS A 48 -5.90 -10.48 4.70
CA LYS A 48 -6.05 -11.85 5.20
C LYS A 48 -4.85 -12.73 4.84
N ALA A 49 -4.23 -12.52 3.68
CA ALA A 49 -3.03 -13.21 3.23
C ALA A 49 -1.73 -12.70 3.89
N GLY A 50 -1.78 -11.64 4.71
CA GLY A 50 -0.58 -11.03 5.29
C GLY A 50 0.25 -10.19 4.32
N TRP A 51 -0.23 -9.99 3.09
CA TRP A 51 0.42 -9.19 2.03
C TRP A 51 0.16 -7.69 2.18
N MET A 52 -0.80 -7.31 3.02
CA MET A 52 -1.13 -5.92 3.31
C MET A 52 -1.42 -5.72 4.79
N LEU A 53 -0.95 -4.61 5.36
CA LEU A 53 -1.30 -4.25 6.73
C LEU A 53 -2.72 -3.70 6.79
N ALA A 54 -3.51 -4.21 7.74
CA ALA A 54 -4.79 -3.62 8.09
C ALA A 54 -4.60 -2.16 8.53
N GLY A 55 -5.56 -1.29 8.25
CA GLY A 55 -5.56 0.13 8.64
C GLY A 55 -5.76 0.38 10.13
N ASP A 56 -6.16 1.59 10.47
CA ASP A 56 -6.61 1.90 11.84
C ASP A 56 -8.09 1.50 12.00
N ILE A 57 -8.50 1.21 13.24
CA ILE A 57 -9.91 0.98 13.59
C ILE A 57 -10.60 2.33 13.77
N ASP A 58 -11.72 2.52 13.08
CA ASP A 58 -12.58 3.70 13.23
C ASP A 58 -13.98 3.24 13.68
N GLY A 59 -14.29 3.49 14.95
CA GLY A 59 -15.44 2.89 15.63
C GLY A 59 -15.36 1.35 15.58
N ASN A 60 -16.35 0.72 14.93
CA ASN A 60 -16.40 -0.75 14.77
C ASN A 60 -15.89 -1.24 13.41
N LYS A 61 -15.29 -0.36 12.58
CA LYS A 61 -14.84 -0.71 11.23
C LYS A 61 -13.32 -0.64 11.12
N GLN A 62 -12.72 -1.78 10.77
CA GLN A 62 -11.33 -1.88 10.37
C GLN A 62 -11.14 -1.26 8.98
N ARG A 63 -10.32 -0.20 8.87
CA ARG A 63 -9.98 0.38 7.56
C ARG A 63 -8.96 -0.51 6.83
N ASN A 64 -8.92 -0.36 5.50
CA ASN A 64 -7.92 -1.03 4.66
C ASN A 64 -6.70 -0.13 4.35
N THR A 65 -6.76 1.14 4.70
CA THR A 65 -5.71 2.14 4.44
C THR A 65 -5.20 2.72 5.74
N ARG A 66 -3.95 3.18 5.74
CA ARG A 66 -3.32 3.92 6.84
C ARG A 66 -3.02 5.35 6.42
N LYS A 67 -3.19 6.30 7.34
CA LYS A 67 -2.72 7.68 7.14
C LYS A 67 -1.20 7.71 7.30
N LYS A 68 -0.50 8.23 6.28
CA LYS A 68 0.95 8.38 6.29
C LYS A 68 1.33 9.79 5.87
N ARG A 69 2.33 10.34 6.57
CA ARG A 69 2.97 11.60 6.23
C ARG A 69 4.12 11.31 5.27
N ILE A 70 4.06 11.85 4.06
CA ILE A 70 5.00 11.52 2.98
C ILE A 70 5.86 12.75 2.69
N LYS A 71 7.14 12.72 3.09
CA LYS A 71 8.08 13.84 2.87
C LYS A 71 8.22 14.21 1.39
N ALA A 72 8.24 13.20 0.51
CA ALA A 72 8.34 13.40 -0.94
C ALA A 72 7.10 14.06 -1.57
N MET A 73 5.99 14.19 -0.84
CA MET A 73 4.79 14.92 -1.26
C MET A 73 4.61 16.19 -0.43
N ASP A 74 5.67 16.98 -0.29
CA ASP A 74 5.68 18.20 0.54
C ASP A 74 5.14 17.96 1.97
N SER A 75 5.54 16.82 2.54
CA SER A 75 5.09 16.38 3.87
C SER A 75 3.57 16.25 4.04
N ALA A 76 2.82 16.08 2.95
CA ALA A 76 1.37 15.85 2.97
C ALA A 76 1.01 14.55 3.71
N THR A 77 -0.16 14.56 4.35
CA THR A 77 -0.74 13.36 4.97
C THR A 77 -1.80 12.77 4.06
N VAL A 78 -1.59 11.54 3.62
CA VAL A 78 -2.47 10.85 2.67
C VAL A 78 -2.80 9.44 3.14
N ASN A 79 -3.91 8.89 2.67
CA ASN A 79 -4.27 7.48 2.91
C ASN A 79 -3.57 6.59 1.87
N VAL A 80 -2.86 5.58 2.35
CA VAL A 80 -2.15 4.59 1.53
C VAL A 80 -2.53 3.18 1.93
N TYR A 81 -2.48 2.27 0.97
CA TYR A 81 -2.43 0.84 1.23
C TYR A 81 -0.98 0.46 1.52
N VAL A 82 -0.74 -0.29 2.60
CA VAL A 82 0.63 -0.66 3.02
C VAL A 82 0.85 -2.13 2.70
N MET A 83 1.56 -2.39 1.60
CA MET A 83 2.01 -3.73 1.24
C MET A 83 3.19 -4.12 2.12
N THR A 84 3.15 -5.35 2.62
CA THR A 84 4.21 -5.91 3.47
C THR A 84 5.34 -6.49 2.62
N ASN A 85 6.45 -6.80 3.27
CA ASN A 85 7.57 -7.46 2.61
C ASN A 85 7.17 -8.80 1.95
N ALA A 86 6.26 -9.55 2.56
CA ALA A 86 5.75 -10.82 2.01
C ALA A 86 5.09 -10.64 0.62
N ALA A 87 4.49 -9.48 0.35
CA ALA A 87 3.94 -9.18 -0.96
C ALA A 87 5.00 -8.81 -2.01
N LEU A 88 6.20 -8.43 -1.56
CA LEU A 88 7.29 -7.95 -2.40
C LEU A 88 8.31 -9.05 -2.70
N GLU A 89 8.52 -9.97 -1.76
CA GLU A 89 9.51 -11.04 -1.89
C GLU A 89 9.01 -12.17 -2.80
N GLY A 90 7.70 -12.38 -2.92
CA GLY A 90 7.14 -13.52 -3.64
C GLY A 90 7.49 -14.86 -2.96
N GLU A 91 6.63 -15.86 -3.09
CA GLU A 91 7.06 -17.24 -2.82
C GLU A 91 7.78 -17.70 -4.10
N GLU A 92 9.09 -17.94 -4.01
CA GLU A 92 9.88 -18.62 -5.05
C GLU A 92 9.50 -20.11 -5.14
#